data_AF-A0A357VJW4-F1
#
_entry.id   AF-A0A357VJW4-F1
#
_cell.length_a   1.000
_cell.length_b   1.000
_cell.length_c   1.000
_cell.angle_alpha   90.00
_cell.angle_beta   90.00
_cell.angle_gamma   90.00
#
_symmetry.space_group_name_H-M   'P 1'
#
loop_
_entity.id
_entity.type
_entity.pdbx_description
1 polymer ?
#
loop_
_entity_poly.entity_id
_entity_poly.type
_entity_poly.pdbx_seq_one_letter_code
_entity_poly.pdbx_strand_id
1 'polypeptide(L)'
;IAFFLGKPVVLENLDFGKDRLDTNKKFNRMASNFPFTKMVEAVCRRAVKEGVSFKLVPARHTSTIGYWKYMERYAVPDHCAAALTIGRWAMGFKERVTEDLKQLVAQIKQNLAQKGKPNTPGEGEGMTRRVRACLRRLEGKLLLHNGFARWQQEAYYSVWHDLKKLALSLR
;
A
#
# COMPACT_ATOMS: atom_id res chain seq x y z
N ILE A 1 -19.70 -17.31 -11.95
CA ILE A 1 -18.95 -17.57 -10.69
C ILE A 1 -19.29 -16.55 -9.61
N ALA A 2 -19.02 -15.25 -9.77
CA ALA A 2 -19.29 -14.25 -8.72
C ALA A 2 -20.76 -14.17 -8.28
N PHE A 3 -21.69 -14.09 -9.25
CA PHE A 3 -23.14 -14.12 -9.01
C PHE A 3 -23.57 -15.36 -8.19
N PHE A 4 -23.18 -16.54 -8.67
CA PHE A 4 -23.49 -17.81 -8.02
C PHE A 4 -22.94 -17.93 -6.60
N LEU A 5 -21.75 -17.35 -6.35
CA LEU A 5 -21.11 -17.37 -5.03
C LEU A 5 -21.55 -16.23 -4.11
N GLY A 6 -22.45 -15.34 -4.57
CA GLY A 6 -22.87 -14.15 -3.82
C GLY A 6 -21.71 -13.20 -3.47
N LYS A 7 -20.62 -13.22 -4.26
CA LYS A 7 -19.43 -12.40 -4.00
C LYS A 7 -19.47 -11.10 -4.81
N PRO A 8 -19.30 -9.93 -4.17
CA PRO A 8 -19.31 -8.67 -4.88
C PRO A 8 -18.03 -8.47 -5.70
N VAL A 9 -18.12 -7.65 -6.74
CA VAL A 9 -16.94 -7.05 -7.39
C VAL A 9 -16.46 -5.88 -6.54
N VAL A 10 -15.16 -5.82 -6.26
CA VAL A 10 -14.58 -4.75 -5.44
C VAL A 10 -13.63 -3.93 -6.29
N LEU A 11 -13.79 -2.61 -6.22
CA LEU A 11 -12.97 -1.65 -6.94
C LEU A 11 -12.45 -0.60 -5.97
N GLU A 12 -11.25 -0.11 -6.23
CA GLU A 12 -10.74 1.05 -5.51
C GLU A 12 -11.45 2.32 -5.97
N ASN A 13 -11.74 3.20 -5.03
CA ASN A 13 -12.16 4.55 -5.32
C ASN A 13 -10.91 5.43 -5.52
N LEU A 14 -10.31 5.32 -6.71
CA LEU A 14 -9.20 6.18 -7.13
C LEU A 14 -9.71 7.43 -7.82
N ASP A 15 -8.97 8.51 -7.65
CA ASP A 15 -9.22 9.76 -8.34
C ASP A 15 -7.93 10.26 -8.98
N PHE A 16 -7.98 10.41 -10.31
CA PHE A 16 -6.88 10.87 -11.16
C PHE A 16 -7.13 12.28 -11.72
N GLY A 17 -8.02 13.06 -11.09
CA GLY A 17 -8.28 14.45 -11.47
C GLY A 17 -7.01 15.30 -11.53
N LYS A 18 -7.03 16.33 -12.40
CA LYS A 18 -5.93 17.29 -12.54
C LYS A 18 -5.60 17.90 -11.16
N ASP A 19 -4.30 18.02 -10.88
CA ASP A 19 -3.74 18.63 -9.66
C ASP A 19 -3.97 17.90 -8.32
N ARG A 20 -4.48 16.67 -8.34
CA ARG A 20 -4.64 15.86 -7.10
C ARG A 20 -3.44 14.98 -6.75
N LEU A 21 -2.52 14.80 -7.68
CA LEU A 21 -1.33 13.97 -7.51
C LEU A 21 -0.11 14.88 -7.31
N ASP A 22 0.44 14.88 -6.10
CA ASP A 22 1.71 15.54 -5.78
C ASP A 22 2.87 14.70 -6.32
N THR A 23 3.04 14.71 -7.63
CA THR A 23 4.03 13.93 -8.39
C THR A 23 4.51 14.73 -9.60
N ASN A 24 5.42 14.20 -10.41
CA ASN A 24 5.98 14.90 -11.55
C ASN A 24 4.92 15.26 -12.62
N LYS A 25 5.20 16.32 -13.39
CA LYS A 25 4.32 16.84 -14.46
C LYS A 25 3.99 15.80 -15.55
N LYS A 26 4.94 14.93 -15.91
CA LYS A 26 4.77 13.87 -16.92
C LYS A 26 3.77 12.81 -16.44
N PHE A 27 3.89 12.38 -15.19
CA PHE A 27 2.98 11.42 -14.55
C PHE A 27 1.60 12.02 -14.37
N ASN A 28 1.51 13.28 -13.91
CA ASN A 28 0.22 13.95 -13.77
C ASN A 28 -0.53 14.05 -15.11
N ARG A 29 0.19 14.34 -16.20
CA ARG A 29 -0.38 14.32 -17.56
C ARG A 29 -0.86 12.92 -17.99
N MET A 30 -0.06 11.90 -17.72
CA MET A 30 -0.43 10.50 -18.02
C MET A 30 -1.66 10.07 -17.21
N ALA A 31 -1.68 10.36 -15.91
CA ALA A 31 -2.75 10.04 -14.99
C ALA A 31 -4.05 10.78 -15.36
N SER A 32 -3.98 12.07 -15.69
CA SER A 32 -5.16 12.83 -16.12
C SER A 32 -5.79 12.33 -17.42
N ASN A 33 -4.98 11.67 -18.27
CA ASN A 33 -5.44 11.07 -19.52
C ASN A 33 -5.98 9.64 -19.33
N PHE A 34 -5.80 9.05 -18.15
CA PHE A 34 -6.28 7.70 -17.86
C PHE A 34 -7.80 7.75 -17.57
N PRO A 35 -8.66 7.07 -18.36
CA PRO A 35 -10.11 7.18 -18.26
C PRO A 35 -10.68 6.31 -17.13
N PHE A 36 -10.15 6.44 -15.92
CA PHE A 36 -10.48 5.57 -14.78
C PHE A 36 -11.98 5.60 -14.44
N THR A 37 -12.59 6.79 -14.38
CA THR A 37 -14.02 6.94 -14.09
C THR A 37 -14.87 6.17 -15.11
N LYS A 38 -14.55 6.28 -16.41
CA LYS A 38 -15.28 5.56 -17.47
C LYS A 38 -15.11 4.04 -17.33
N MET A 39 -13.91 3.59 -16.98
CA MET A 39 -13.64 2.16 -16.73
C MET A 39 -14.46 1.65 -15.55
N VAL A 40 -14.45 2.35 -14.41
CA VAL A 40 -15.23 1.98 -13.22
C VAL A 40 -16.72 1.96 -13.54
N GLU A 41 -17.23 2.98 -14.22
CA GLU A 41 -18.64 2.99 -14.63
C GLU A 41 -19.00 1.82 -15.56
N ALA A 42 -18.14 1.48 -16.52
CA ALA A 42 -18.38 0.35 -17.41
C ALA A 42 -18.45 -0.98 -16.63
N VAL A 43 -17.55 -1.18 -15.67
CA VAL A 43 -17.56 -2.36 -14.77
C VAL A 43 -18.82 -2.37 -13.91
N CYS A 44 -19.19 -1.25 -13.30
CA CYS A 44 -20.41 -1.13 -12.49
C CYS A 44 -21.67 -1.39 -13.31
N ARG A 45 -21.80 -0.80 -14.50
CA ARG A 45 -22.93 -1.05 -15.43
C ARG A 45 -23.02 -2.53 -15.79
N ARG A 46 -21.88 -3.18 -16.06
CA ARG A 46 -21.85 -4.62 -16.34
C ARG A 46 -22.26 -5.44 -15.11
N ALA A 47 -21.76 -5.11 -13.93
CA ALA A 47 -22.10 -5.80 -12.68
C ALA A 47 -23.60 -5.75 -12.41
N VAL A 48 -24.23 -4.57 -12.58
CA VAL A 48 -25.70 -4.40 -12.46
C VAL A 48 -26.45 -5.26 -13.47
N LYS A 49 -26.03 -5.25 -14.74
CA LYS A 49 -26.66 -6.06 -15.80
C LYS A 49 -26.61 -7.56 -15.50
N GLU A 50 -25.54 -8.03 -14.88
CA GLU A 50 -25.31 -9.43 -14.52
C GLU A 50 -25.85 -9.79 -13.11
N GLY A 51 -26.53 -8.86 -12.42
CA GLY A 51 -27.05 -9.07 -11.07
C GLY A 51 -25.97 -9.22 -9.99
N VAL A 52 -24.73 -8.82 -10.27
CA VAL A 52 -23.60 -8.90 -9.34
C VAL A 52 -23.48 -7.60 -8.56
N SER A 53 -23.46 -7.69 -7.24
CA SER A 53 -23.21 -6.52 -6.39
C SER A 53 -21.78 -6.02 -6.54
N PHE A 54 -21.55 -4.73 -6.31
CA PHE A 54 -20.21 -4.16 -6.32
C PHE A 54 -20.01 -3.22 -5.12
N LYS A 55 -18.74 -3.04 -4.73
CA LYS A 55 -18.35 -2.18 -3.61
C LYS A 55 -17.12 -1.35 -3.97
N LEU A 56 -17.21 -0.05 -3.73
CA LEU A 56 -16.06 0.85 -3.77
C LEU A 56 -15.37 0.87 -2.42
N VAL A 57 -14.05 0.70 -2.40
CA VAL A 57 -13.23 0.80 -1.19
C VAL A 57 -12.21 1.93 -1.30
N PRO A 58 -11.80 2.56 -0.20
CA PRO A 58 -10.71 3.53 -0.23
C PRO A 58 -9.44 2.89 -0.80
N ALA A 59 -8.76 3.56 -1.74
CA ALA A 59 -7.54 3.06 -2.38
C ALA A 59 -6.26 3.16 -1.50
N ARG A 60 -6.44 3.52 -0.23
CA ARG A 60 -5.31 3.98 0.59
C ARG A 60 -4.40 2.81 0.94
N HIS A 61 -3.09 2.92 0.74
CA HIS A 61 -2.09 1.93 1.17
C HIS A 61 -2.24 0.50 0.62
N THR A 62 -3.21 0.19 -0.23
CA THR A 62 -3.48 -1.17 -0.73
C THR A 62 -2.26 -1.80 -1.42
N SER A 63 -1.58 -1.04 -2.28
CA SER A 63 -0.33 -1.45 -2.92
C SER A 63 0.81 -1.64 -1.92
N THR A 64 0.87 -0.80 -0.88
CA THR A 64 1.92 -0.90 0.15
C THR A 64 1.70 -2.11 1.05
N ILE A 65 0.46 -2.34 1.49
CA ILE A 65 0.08 -3.51 2.29
C ILE A 65 0.33 -4.78 1.47
N GLY A 66 -0.10 -4.80 0.21
CA GLY A 66 0.16 -5.90 -0.72
C GLY A 66 1.65 -6.21 -0.86
N TYR A 67 2.45 -5.19 -1.16
CA TYR A 67 3.91 -5.31 -1.28
C TYR A 67 4.55 -5.94 -0.03
N TRP A 68 4.26 -5.40 1.15
CA TRP A 68 4.92 -5.82 2.40
C TRP A 68 4.39 -7.15 2.98
N LYS A 69 3.13 -7.52 2.73
CA LYS A 69 2.52 -8.70 3.36
C LYS A 69 2.36 -9.90 2.45
N TYR A 70 2.11 -9.67 1.17
CA TYR A 70 1.53 -10.68 0.29
C TYR A 70 2.38 -10.99 -0.93
N MET A 71 3.15 -10.02 -1.44
CA MET A 71 3.98 -10.21 -2.63
C MET A 71 4.99 -11.34 -2.43
N GLU A 72 5.83 -11.25 -1.39
CA GLU A 72 6.84 -12.28 -1.09
C GLU A 72 6.21 -13.57 -0.53
N ARG A 73 5.27 -13.43 0.41
CA ARG A 73 4.61 -14.57 1.06
C ARG A 73 3.89 -15.50 0.09
N TYR A 74 3.23 -14.94 -0.94
CA TYR A 74 2.47 -15.73 -1.91
C TYR A 74 3.16 -15.83 -3.28
N ALA A 75 4.37 -15.28 -3.42
CA ALA A 75 5.08 -15.21 -4.70
C ALA A 75 4.20 -14.65 -5.85
N VAL A 76 3.43 -13.61 -5.55
CA VAL A 76 2.51 -12.96 -6.52
C VAL A 76 3.02 -11.58 -6.92
N PRO A 77 2.71 -11.10 -8.13
CA PRO A 77 2.98 -9.71 -8.51
C PRO A 77 2.33 -8.70 -7.56
N ASP A 78 2.89 -7.50 -7.50
CA ASP A 78 2.43 -6.40 -6.64
C ASP A 78 0.95 -6.05 -6.87
N HIS A 79 0.49 -6.03 -8.12
CA HIS A 79 -0.91 -5.77 -8.48
C HIS A 79 -1.86 -6.87 -7.96
N CYS A 80 -1.44 -8.14 -7.99
CA CYS A 80 -2.19 -9.25 -7.42
C CYS A 80 -2.25 -9.16 -5.89
N ALA A 81 -1.13 -8.79 -5.26
CA ALA A 81 -1.06 -8.56 -3.82
C ALA A 81 -1.96 -7.38 -3.36
N ALA A 82 -2.04 -6.31 -4.16
CA ALA A 82 -2.95 -5.20 -3.94
C ALA A 82 -4.43 -5.66 -4.08
N ALA A 83 -4.74 -6.44 -5.13
CA ALA A 83 -6.08 -7.03 -5.34
C ALA A 83 -6.51 -7.90 -4.16
N LEU A 84 -5.60 -8.71 -3.61
CA LEU A 84 -5.86 -9.50 -2.41
C LEU A 84 -6.21 -8.62 -1.20
N THR A 85 -5.47 -7.52 -1.00
CA THR A 85 -5.72 -6.55 0.07
C THR A 85 -7.11 -5.93 -0.06
N ILE A 86 -7.49 -5.50 -1.27
CA ILE A 86 -8.81 -4.94 -1.58
C ILE A 86 -9.93 -5.94 -1.23
N GLY A 87 -9.77 -7.20 -1.66
CA GLY A 87 -10.74 -8.26 -1.38
C GLY A 87 -10.93 -8.49 0.12
N ARG A 88 -9.82 -8.53 0.87
CA ARG A 88 -9.85 -8.67 2.33
C ARG A 88 -10.55 -7.50 3.02
N TRP A 89 -10.33 -6.28 2.55
CA TRP A 89 -11.01 -5.09 3.08
C TRP A 89 -12.51 -5.10 2.81
N ALA A 90 -12.93 -5.53 1.63
CA ALA A 90 -14.35 -5.68 1.32
C ALA A 90 -15.03 -6.70 2.25
N MET A 91 -14.32 -7.79 2.58
CA MET A 91 -14.74 -8.82 3.54
C MET A 91 -14.68 -8.37 5.01
N GLY A 92 -14.16 -7.17 5.31
CA GLY A 92 -14.13 -6.62 6.66
C GLY A 92 -12.89 -6.97 7.48
N PHE A 93 -11.88 -7.60 6.89
CA PHE A 93 -10.63 -7.88 7.58
C PHE A 93 -9.82 -6.61 7.85
N LYS A 94 -9.24 -6.52 9.04
CA LYS A 94 -8.27 -5.49 9.41
C LYS A 94 -6.86 -5.91 9.01
N GLU A 95 -6.10 -4.98 8.45
CA GLU A 95 -4.73 -5.23 8.04
C GLU A 95 -3.78 -5.03 9.22
N ARG A 96 -3.52 -6.14 9.91
CA ARG A 96 -2.57 -6.23 11.04
C ARG A 96 -1.13 -6.32 10.54
N VAL A 97 -0.22 -5.76 11.32
CA VAL A 97 1.23 -5.95 11.20
C VAL A 97 1.56 -7.33 11.79
N THR A 98 2.20 -8.19 10.99
CA THR A 98 2.66 -9.52 11.41
C THR A 98 4.02 -9.44 12.11
N GLU A 99 4.37 -10.46 12.89
CA GLU A 99 5.71 -10.55 13.50
C GLU A 99 6.81 -10.65 12.42
N ASP A 100 6.57 -11.42 11.35
CA ASP A 100 7.48 -11.51 10.20
C ASP A 100 7.80 -10.13 9.61
N LEU A 101 6.80 -9.25 9.51
CA LEU A 101 7.00 -7.89 8.99
C LEU A 101 7.85 -7.04 9.94
N LYS A 102 7.67 -7.19 11.26
CA LYS A 102 8.51 -6.51 12.25
C LYS A 102 9.96 -7.01 12.17
N GLN A 103 10.15 -8.32 12.03
CA GLN A 103 11.47 -8.93 11.88
C GLN A 103 12.15 -8.45 10.59
N LEU A 104 11.43 -8.40 9.46
CA LEU A 104 11.94 -7.88 8.21
C LEU A 104 12.40 -6.42 8.32
N VAL A 105 11.61 -5.56 8.97
CA VAL A 105 11.99 -4.16 9.22
C VAL A 105 13.24 -4.08 10.11
N ALA A 106 13.34 -4.94 11.13
CA ALA A 106 14.52 -5.01 11.99
C ALA A 106 15.77 -5.47 11.22
N GLN A 107 15.66 -6.47 10.35
CA GLN A 107 16.74 -6.92 9.47
C GLN A 107 17.18 -5.82 8.50
N ILE A 108 16.23 -5.09 7.88
CA ILE A 108 16.53 -3.93 7.03
C ILE A 108 17.33 -2.89 7.81
N LYS A 109 16.92 -2.58 9.05
CA LYS A 109 17.65 -1.64 9.92
C LYS A 109 19.08 -2.10 10.20
N GLN A 110 19.29 -3.38 10.52
CA GLN A 110 20.61 -3.97 10.76
C GLN A 110 21.49 -3.92 9.51
N ASN A 111 20.96 -4.34 8.36
CA ASN A 111 21.68 -4.34 7.08
C ASN A 111 22.11 -2.93 6.67
N LEU A 112 21.25 -1.94 6.87
CA LEU A 112 21.58 -0.53 6.60
C LEU A 112 22.62 0.03 7.57
N ALA A 113 22.64 -0.43 8.82
CA ALA A 113 23.66 -0.05 9.80
C ALA A 113 25.02 -0.67 9.45
N GLN A 114 25.06 -1.94 9.04
CA GLN A 114 26.29 -2.65 8.65
C GLN A 114 26.89 -2.11 7.34
N LYS A 115 26.07 -1.65 6.39
CA LYS A 115 26.53 -1.04 5.13
C LYS A 115 27.14 0.36 5.29
N GLY A 116 26.98 1.02 6.44
CA GLY A 116 27.58 2.33 6.68
C GLY A 116 29.08 2.20 6.95
N LYS A 117 29.94 2.75 6.09
CA LYS A 117 31.38 2.88 6.39
C LYS A 117 31.55 3.81 7.61
N PRO A 118 32.40 3.47 8.61
CA PRO A 118 32.59 4.30 9.81
C PRO A 118 33.15 5.70 9.51
N ASN A 119 33.88 5.88 8.41
CA ASN A 119 34.77 7.04 8.20
C ASN A 119 34.49 7.90 6.95
N THR A 120 33.33 7.79 6.29
CA THR A 120 33.01 8.73 5.19
C THR A 120 31.51 8.97 5.06
N PRO A 121 31.04 10.23 5.16
CA PRO A 121 29.64 10.57 4.93
C PRO A 121 29.40 10.70 3.42
N GLY A 122 29.47 9.58 2.69
CA GLY A 122 29.12 9.55 1.27
C GLY A 122 27.60 9.59 1.10
N GLU A 123 27.07 10.61 0.43
CA GLU A 123 25.69 10.57 -0.08
C GLU A 123 25.56 9.41 -1.06
N GLY A 124 24.89 8.33 -0.64
CA GLY A 124 24.59 7.17 -1.50
C GLY A 124 24.94 5.81 -0.90
N GLU A 125 25.75 5.73 0.16
CA GLU A 125 26.07 4.46 0.83
C GLU A 125 25.72 4.51 2.32
N GLY A 126 24.76 3.66 2.74
CA GLY A 126 24.38 3.47 4.15
C GLY A 126 23.13 4.23 4.61
N MET A 127 22.93 4.27 5.93
CA MET A 127 21.69 4.78 6.55
C MET A 127 21.59 6.31 6.52
N THR A 128 20.93 6.88 5.51
CA THR A 128 20.67 8.32 5.42
C THR A 128 19.88 8.86 6.63
N ARG A 129 20.01 10.16 6.93
CA ARG A 129 19.27 10.82 8.04
C ARG A 129 17.76 10.65 7.89
N ARG A 130 17.24 10.72 6.65
CA ARG A 130 15.81 10.56 6.34
C ARG A 130 15.33 9.13 6.60
N VAL A 131 16.10 8.13 6.17
CA VAL A 131 15.78 6.71 6.41
C VAL A 131 15.84 6.39 7.90
N ARG A 132 16.85 6.91 8.62
CA ARG A 132 16.95 6.78 10.09
C ARG A 132 15.75 7.38 10.81
N ALA A 133 15.32 8.58 10.43
CA ALA A 133 14.13 9.19 11.00
C ALA A 133 12.84 8.41 10.66
N CYS A 134 12.75 7.86 9.45
CA CYS A 134 11.64 7.00 9.03
C CYS A 134 11.55 5.74 9.89
N LEU A 135 12.67 5.02 10.04
CA LEU A 135 12.74 3.78 10.84
C LEU A 135 12.38 4.03 12.31
N ARG A 136 12.87 5.12 12.92
CA ARG A 136 12.49 5.47 14.31
C ARG A 136 10.99 5.70 14.48
N ARG A 137 10.35 6.41 13.55
CA ARG A 137 8.88 6.59 13.58
C ARG A 137 8.15 5.27 13.36
N LEU A 138 8.66 4.46 12.45
CA LEU A 138 8.07 3.18 12.07
C LEU A 138 8.07 2.19 13.25
N GLU A 139 9.16 2.11 14.01
CA GLU A 139 9.26 1.23 15.19
C GLU A 139 8.15 1.49 16.21
N GLY A 140 7.92 2.75 16.58
CA GLY A 140 6.84 3.11 17.51
C GLY A 140 5.46 2.76 16.95
N LYS A 141 5.22 2.99 15.65
CA LYS A 141 3.94 2.69 15.01
C LYS A 141 3.69 1.19 14.85
N LEU A 142 4.70 0.39 14.54
CA LEU A 142 4.58 -1.06 14.37
C LEU A 142 4.10 -1.75 15.66
N LEU A 143 4.51 -1.25 16.82
CA LEU A 143 4.09 -1.77 18.13
C LEU A 143 2.61 -1.49 18.42
N LEU A 144 2.15 -0.28 18.10
CA LEU A 144 0.81 0.19 18.46
C LEU A 144 -0.28 -0.14 17.41
N HIS A 145 0.11 -0.31 16.14
CA HIS A 145 -0.82 -0.40 15.01
C HIS A 145 -1.92 -1.45 15.19
N ASN A 146 -1.56 -2.62 15.73
CA ASN A 146 -2.51 -3.72 15.91
C ASN A 146 -3.60 -3.44 16.95
N GLY A 147 -3.37 -2.53 17.89
CA GLY A 147 -4.35 -2.12 18.91
C GLY A 147 -5.31 -1.03 18.44
N PHE A 148 -5.05 -0.41 17.30
CA PHE A 148 -5.87 0.69 16.80
C PHE A 148 -7.20 0.24 16.17
N ALA A 149 -8.16 1.16 16.20
CA ALA A 149 -9.42 1.01 15.47
C ALA A 149 -9.17 0.98 13.95
N ARG A 150 -10.14 0.46 13.20
CA ARG A 150 -10.01 0.30 11.73
C ARG A 150 -9.67 1.62 11.03
N TRP A 151 -10.41 2.68 11.35
CA TRP A 151 -10.21 4.01 10.76
C TRP A 151 -8.82 4.60 11.07
N GLN A 152 -8.23 4.26 12.21
CA GLN A 152 -6.88 4.66 12.59
C GLN A 152 -5.82 3.86 11.80
N GLN A 153 -6.02 2.55 11.62
CA GLN A 153 -5.13 1.72 10.79
C GLN A 153 -5.15 2.15 9.31
N GLU A 154 -6.31 2.61 8.85
CA GLU A 154 -6.57 3.10 7.50
C GLU A 154 -6.29 4.61 7.33
N ALA A 155 -5.73 5.28 8.35
CA ALA A 155 -5.40 6.70 8.24
C ALA A 155 -4.25 6.96 7.26
N TYR A 156 -4.19 8.17 6.67
CA TYR A 156 -3.10 8.56 5.75
C TYR A 156 -1.73 8.39 6.38
N TYR A 157 -1.53 8.84 7.62
CA TYR A 157 -0.24 8.77 8.32
C TYR A 157 -0.06 7.50 9.18
N SER A 158 -0.76 6.40 8.86
CA SER A 158 -0.61 5.12 9.56
C SER A 158 0.77 4.47 9.32
N VAL A 159 1.01 3.30 9.91
CA VAL A 159 2.27 2.55 9.74
C VAL A 159 2.58 2.28 8.27
N TRP A 160 1.54 2.07 7.46
CA TRP A 160 1.66 1.77 6.03
C TRP A 160 2.28 2.93 5.25
N HIS A 161 2.05 4.18 5.65
CA HIS A 161 2.68 5.33 5.00
C HIS A 161 4.19 5.38 5.22
N ASP A 162 4.65 5.09 6.44
CA ASP A 162 6.09 5.06 6.71
C ASP A 162 6.75 3.84 6.04
N LEU A 163 6.05 2.70 5.96
CA LEU A 163 6.46 1.53 5.17
C LEU A 163 6.57 1.84 3.67
N LYS A 164 5.65 2.63 3.11
CA LYS A 164 5.75 3.12 1.73
C LYS A 164 7.01 3.97 1.54
N LYS A 165 7.27 4.92 2.45
CA LYS A 165 8.47 5.76 2.40
C LYS A 165 9.76 4.96 2.52
N LEU A 166 9.77 3.94 3.38
CA LEU A 166 10.89 3.02 3.52
C LEU A 166 11.13 2.26 2.21
N ALA A 167 10.10 1.64 1.64
CA ALA A 167 10.21 0.90 0.37
C ALA A 167 10.74 1.79 -0.78
N LEU A 168 10.26 3.03 -0.88
CA LEU A 168 10.74 3.97 -1.90
C LEU A 168 12.19 4.42 -1.69
N SER A 169 12.69 4.37 -0.46
CA SER A 169 14.07 4.74 -0.14
C SER A 169 15.07 3.59 -0.33
N LEU A 170 14.57 2.37 -0.52
CA LEU A 170 15.38 1.16 -0.73
C LEU A 170 15.52 0.80 -2.23
N ARG A 171 14.82 1.53 -3.10
CA ARG A 171 14.95 1.43 -4.56
C ARG A 171 16.05 2.38 -5.04
#